data_AF-A0AAU9XVQ2-F1
#
_entry.id   AF-A0AAU9XVQ2-F1
#
_cell.length_a   1.000
_cell.length_b   1.000
_cell.length_c   1.000
_cell.angle_alpha   90.00
_cell.angle_beta   90.00
_cell.angle_gamma   90.00
#
_symmetry.space_group_name_H-M   'P 1'
#
loop_
_entity.id
_entity.type
_entity.pdbx_description
1 polymer ?
#
loop_
_entity_poly.entity_id
_entity_poly.type
_entity_poly.pdbx_seq_one_letter_code
_entity_poly.pdbx_strand_id
1 'polypeptide(L)'
;MKLRSIVLLLVLVLFTTVLDDTEAVPVAWFLRIAAKLGVKLVKNSYYARCNTRRTPPGISCPSVVYGVGLSRGQAQNSARVYAATFGDDECKGYVGHCSIKKFIK
;
A
#
# COMPACT_ATOMS: atom_id res chain seq x y z
N MET A 1 17.00 32.98 -23.64
CA MET A 1 15.56 32.71 -23.40
C MET A 1 15.09 31.30 -23.80
N LYS A 2 15.81 30.54 -24.66
CA LYS A 2 15.36 29.20 -25.12
C LYS A 2 15.54 28.07 -24.09
N LEU A 3 16.58 28.12 -23.25
CA LEU A 3 16.87 27.03 -22.29
C LEU A 3 15.84 26.93 -21.14
N ARG A 4 15.32 28.07 -20.66
CA ARG A 4 14.33 28.11 -19.56
C ARG A 4 12.99 27.49 -19.97
N SER A 5 12.53 27.72 -21.20
CA SER A 5 11.31 27.09 -21.72
C SER A 5 11.44 25.58 -21.85
N ILE A 6 12.60 25.08 -22.27
CA ILE A 6 12.85 23.64 -22.42
C ILE A 6 12.84 22.94 -21.05
N VAL A 7 13.45 23.55 -20.04
CA VAL A 7 13.44 23.02 -18.67
C VAL A 7 12.02 23.01 -18.08
N LEU A 8 11.23 24.06 -18.31
CA LEU A 8 9.84 24.11 -17.86
C LEU A 8 8.97 23.04 -18.55
N LEU A 9 9.18 22.80 -19.86
CA LEU A 9 8.49 21.75 -20.61
C LEU A 9 8.86 20.35 -20.12
N LEU A 10 10.14 20.09 -19.84
CA LEU A 10 10.60 18.81 -19.27
C LEU A 10 9.99 18.54 -17.89
N VAL A 11 9.91 19.56 -17.03
CA VAL A 11 9.29 19.46 -15.70
C VAL A 11 7.79 19.20 -15.83
N LEU A 12 7.09 19.89 -16.73
CA LEU A 12 5.66 19.64 -16.99
C LEU A 12 5.38 18.23 -17.52
N VAL A 13 6.23 17.71 -18.41
CA VAL A 13 6.11 16.34 -18.92
C VAL A 13 6.39 15.31 -17.81
N LEU A 14 7.35 15.56 -16.92
CA LEU A 14 7.61 14.70 -15.75
C LEU A 14 6.44 14.67 -14.76
N PHE A 15 5.69 15.77 -14.61
CA PHE A 15 4.49 15.80 -13.76
C PHE A 15 3.28 15.12 -14.41
N THR A 16 3.18 15.07 -15.75
CA THR A 16 2.07 14.40 -16.45
C THR A 16 2.33 12.92 -16.73
N THR A 17 3.59 12.45 -16.73
CA THR A 17 3.91 11.03 -16.93
C THR A 17 3.87 10.19 -15.66
N VAL A 18 3.68 10.79 -14.48
CA VAL A 18 3.19 10.07 -13.28
C VAL A 18 1.66 10.01 -13.33
N LEU A 19 1.12 9.64 -14.50
CA LEU A 19 -0.26 9.18 -14.55
C LEU A 19 -0.26 7.83 -13.83
N ASP A 20 -1.00 7.83 -12.74
CA ASP A 20 -1.30 6.71 -11.85
C ASP A 20 -1.84 5.54 -12.69
N ASP A 21 -0.95 4.69 -13.21
CA ASP A 21 -1.29 3.38 -13.76
C ASP A 21 -1.72 2.47 -12.59
N THR A 22 -2.84 2.84 -11.95
CA THR A 22 -3.65 1.93 -11.16
C THR A 22 -4.76 1.38 -12.03
N GLU A 23 -4.37 0.57 -13.01
CA GLU A 23 -5.16 -0.58 -13.45
C GLU A 23 -5.71 -1.26 -12.17
N ALA A 24 -6.99 -1.01 -11.91
CA ALA A 24 -7.66 -1.35 -10.67
C ALA A 24 -7.93 -2.85 -10.64
N VAL A 25 -6.92 -3.62 -10.21
CA VAL A 25 -7.03 -5.08 -10.11
C VAL A 25 -7.89 -5.46 -8.89
N PRO A 26 -8.83 -6.41 -9.02
CA PRO A 26 -9.69 -6.84 -7.92
C PRO A 26 -8.91 -7.33 -6.70
N VAL A 27 -9.32 -6.85 -5.51
CA VAL A 27 -8.72 -7.21 -4.21
C VAL A 27 -9.27 -8.54 -3.69
N ALA A 28 -9.15 -9.61 -4.50
CA ALA A 28 -9.78 -10.91 -4.25
C ALA A 28 -9.48 -11.49 -2.85
N TRP A 29 -8.28 -11.24 -2.35
CA TRP A 29 -7.84 -11.70 -1.03
C TRP A 29 -8.53 -10.94 0.12
N PHE A 30 -8.77 -9.63 0.01
CA PHE A 30 -9.55 -8.89 1.02
C PHE A 30 -11.04 -9.19 0.93
N LEU A 31 -11.57 -9.44 -0.26
CA LEU A 31 -12.98 -9.83 -0.42
C LEU A 31 -13.31 -11.08 0.40
N ARG A 32 -12.40 -12.05 0.46
CA ARG A 32 -12.55 -13.25 1.31
C ARG A 32 -12.57 -12.92 2.80
N ILE A 33 -11.71 -12.01 3.24
CA ILE A 33 -11.66 -11.56 4.64
C ILE A 33 -12.95 -10.82 5.00
N ALA A 34 -13.36 -9.88 4.16
CA ALA A 34 -14.58 -9.08 4.35
C ALA A 34 -15.83 -9.97 4.41
N ALA A 35 -15.94 -10.95 3.51
CA ALA A 35 -17.04 -11.92 3.51
C ALA A 35 -17.10 -12.74 4.81
N LYS A 36 -15.96 -13.24 5.32
CA LYS A 36 -15.91 -13.98 6.59
C LYS A 36 -16.30 -13.12 7.79
N LEU A 37 -15.99 -11.83 7.74
CA LEU A 37 -16.32 -10.87 8.79
C LEU A 37 -17.74 -10.29 8.65
N GLY A 38 -18.47 -10.62 7.58
CA GLY A 38 -19.79 -10.04 7.31
C GLY A 38 -19.74 -8.55 6.97
N VAL A 39 -18.60 -8.03 6.54
CA VAL A 39 -18.41 -6.60 6.19
C VAL A 39 -18.22 -6.41 4.69
N LYS A 40 -18.44 -5.19 4.21
CA LYS A 40 -18.19 -4.79 2.82
C LYS A 40 -16.89 -3.99 2.72
N LEU A 41 -16.21 -4.12 1.59
CA LEU A 41 -15.09 -3.23 1.26
C LEU A 41 -15.61 -1.83 0.91
N VAL A 42 -14.82 -0.82 1.21
CA VAL A 42 -15.13 0.59 0.97
C VAL A 42 -14.64 0.96 -0.43
N LYS A 43 -15.56 1.39 -1.29
CA LYS A 43 -15.26 1.85 -2.64
C LYS A 43 -14.25 3.00 -2.61
N ASN A 44 -13.38 3.03 -3.60
CA ASN A 44 -12.26 3.96 -3.74
C ASN A 44 -11.19 3.89 -2.64
N SER A 45 -11.26 2.93 -1.73
CA SER A 45 -10.20 2.70 -0.74
C SER A 45 -9.08 1.82 -1.30
N TYR A 46 -7.87 2.02 -0.77
CA TYR A 46 -6.69 1.24 -1.06
C TYR A 46 -6.50 0.18 0.01
N TYR A 47 -6.09 -1.00 -0.46
CA TYR A 47 -5.91 -2.19 0.36
C TYR A 47 -4.53 -2.78 0.10
N ALA A 48 -3.76 -2.96 1.18
CA ALA A 48 -2.38 -3.41 1.15
C ALA A 48 -2.23 -4.81 1.75
N ARG A 49 -1.59 -5.71 1.01
CA ARG A 49 -1.04 -6.97 1.53
C ARG A 49 0.47 -6.87 1.45
N CYS A 50 1.11 -6.81 2.60
CA CYS A 50 2.56 -6.68 2.70
C CYS A 50 3.16 -7.92 3.35
N ASN A 51 4.45 -8.14 3.10
CA ASN A 51 5.22 -9.13 3.85
C ASN A 51 6.20 -8.44 4.78
N THR A 52 6.38 -8.98 5.97
CA THR A 52 7.54 -8.63 6.80
C THR A 52 8.78 -9.34 6.25
N ARG A 53 9.92 -8.66 6.23
CA ARG A 53 11.16 -9.18 5.64
C ARG A 53 12.36 -8.77 6.47
N ARG A 54 13.41 -9.61 6.44
CA ARG A 54 14.69 -9.37 7.13
C ARG A 54 14.49 -9.14 8.64
N THR A 55 13.48 -9.78 9.21
CA THR A 55 13.25 -9.77 10.65
C THR A 55 14.43 -10.48 11.33
N PRO A 56 15.12 -9.83 12.29
CA PRO A 56 16.20 -10.45 13.05
C PRO A 56 15.74 -11.66 13.85
N PRO A 57 16.66 -12.58 14.19
CA PRO A 57 16.37 -13.61 15.18
C PRO A 57 15.93 -12.97 16.50
N GLY A 58 14.91 -13.53 17.14
CA GLY A 58 14.38 -13.04 18.41
C GLY A 58 13.24 -12.02 18.29
N ILE A 59 12.90 -11.57 17.07
CA ILE A 59 11.73 -10.72 16.81
C ILE A 59 10.67 -11.56 16.07
N SER A 60 9.48 -11.66 16.65
CA SER A 60 8.32 -12.38 16.13
C SER A 60 7.40 -11.44 15.35
N CYS A 61 7.55 -11.45 14.03
CA CYS A 61 6.69 -10.68 13.12
C CYS A 61 5.75 -11.57 12.31
N PRO A 62 4.48 -11.17 12.14
CA PRO A 62 3.59 -11.83 11.20
C PRO A 62 4.17 -11.78 9.78
N SER A 63 4.27 -12.92 9.10
CA SER A 63 4.88 -12.99 7.76
C SER A 63 4.07 -12.20 6.72
N VAL A 64 2.75 -12.10 6.91
CA VAL A 64 1.83 -11.34 6.07
C VAL A 64 1.06 -10.36 6.95
N VAL A 65 1.03 -9.10 6.54
CA VAL A 65 0.30 -8.03 7.24
C VAL A 65 -0.58 -7.27 6.27
N TYR A 66 -1.66 -6.72 6.80
CA TYR A 66 -2.74 -6.15 6.01
C TYR A 66 -3.03 -4.71 6.43
N GLY A 67 -3.37 -3.87 5.47
CA GLY A 67 -3.73 -2.48 5.72
C GLY A 67 -4.78 -1.95 4.76
N VAL A 68 -5.46 -0.90 5.18
CA VAL A 68 -6.47 -0.16 4.42
C VAL A 68 -6.23 1.35 4.58
N GLY A 69 -6.58 2.14 3.56
CA GLY A 69 -6.49 3.59 3.62
C GLY A 69 -7.12 4.28 2.42
N LEU A 70 -7.27 5.61 2.48
CA LEU A 70 -7.79 6.40 1.36
C LEU A 70 -6.69 6.73 0.33
N SER A 71 -5.44 6.44 0.66
CA SER A 71 -4.30 6.51 -0.25
C SER A 71 -3.41 5.26 -0.14
N ARG A 72 -2.55 5.05 -1.14
CA ARG A 72 -1.55 3.95 -1.12
C ARG A 72 -0.67 4.02 0.13
N GLY A 73 -0.19 5.21 0.48
CA GLY A 73 0.66 5.43 1.66
C GLY A 73 -0.08 5.15 2.97
N GLN A 74 -1.35 5.55 3.09
CA GLN A 74 -2.17 5.23 4.26
C GLN A 74 -2.39 3.72 4.40
N ALA A 75 -2.67 3.01 3.31
CA ALA A 75 -2.84 1.56 3.34
C ALA A 75 -1.55 0.82 3.75
N GLN A 76 -0.37 1.32 3.34
CA GLN A 76 0.91 0.76 3.80
C GLN A 76 1.19 1.10 5.27
N ASN A 77 0.92 2.33 5.71
CA ASN A 77 1.12 2.73 7.10
C ASN A 77 0.21 1.95 8.04
N SER A 78 -1.06 1.72 7.68
CA SER A 78 -1.95 0.88 8.50
C SER A 78 -1.47 -0.58 8.54
N ALA A 79 -0.84 -1.10 7.47
CA ALA A 79 -0.21 -2.42 7.51
C ALA A 79 1.01 -2.48 8.45
N ARG A 80 1.74 -1.37 8.64
CA ARG A 80 2.81 -1.25 9.66
C ARG A 80 2.24 -1.26 11.06
N VAL A 81 1.13 -0.56 11.30
CA VAL A 81 0.42 -0.59 12.58
C VAL A 81 -0.07 -2.00 12.87
N TYR A 82 -0.66 -2.69 11.88
CA TYR A 82 -1.03 -4.10 12.01
C TYR A 82 0.17 -4.95 12.44
N ALA A 83 1.33 -4.78 11.80
CA ALA A 83 2.54 -5.55 12.12
C ALA A 83 2.96 -5.39 13.58
N ALA A 84 2.98 -4.16 14.09
CA ALA A 84 3.33 -3.85 15.48
C ALA A 84 2.24 -4.23 16.50
N THR A 85 0.98 -4.38 16.05
CA THR A 85 -0.13 -4.78 16.94
C THR A 85 -0.18 -6.29 17.16
N PHE A 86 0.12 -7.07 16.12
CA PHE A 86 0.01 -8.53 16.13
C PHE A 86 1.36 -9.25 16.16
N GLY A 87 2.45 -8.50 16.26
CA GLY A 87 3.80 -8.99 16.51
C GLY A 87 4.50 -8.04 17.48
N ASP A 88 5.83 -8.09 17.50
CA ASP A 88 6.62 -7.12 18.26
C ASP A 88 6.51 -5.70 17.65
N ASP A 89 6.69 -4.66 18.46
CA ASP A 89 6.51 -3.27 18.03
C ASP A 89 7.48 -2.89 16.89
N GLU A 90 8.66 -3.50 16.86
CA GLU A 90 9.68 -3.34 15.83
C GLU A 90 9.22 -3.84 14.45
N CYS A 91 8.19 -4.70 14.39
CA CYS A 91 7.66 -5.25 13.15
C CYS A 91 7.17 -4.19 12.14
N LYS A 92 6.83 -2.98 12.60
CA LYS A 92 6.54 -1.83 11.73
C LYS A 92 7.69 -1.48 10.79
N GLY A 93 8.94 -1.68 11.23
CA GLY A 93 10.15 -1.41 10.45
C GLY A 93 10.46 -2.48 9.41
N TYR A 94 9.93 -3.69 9.58
CA TYR A 94 10.19 -4.83 8.69
C TYR A 94 9.14 -5.01 7.60
N VAL A 95 8.09 -4.18 7.56
CA VAL A 95 7.10 -4.19 6.47
C VAL A 95 7.76 -3.75 5.17
N GLY A 96 8.01 -4.73 4.31
CA GLY A 96 8.71 -4.56 3.04
C GLY A 96 7.75 -4.39 1.87
N HIS A 97 7.86 -5.30 0.91
CA HIS A 97 7.09 -5.23 -0.35
C HIS A 97 5.59 -5.38 -0.09
N CYS A 98 4.81 -4.45 -0.63
CA CYS A 98 3.36 -4.41 -0.52
C CYS A 98 2.68 -4.53 -1.88
N SER A 99 1.72 -5.45 -2.00
CA SER A 99 0.73 -5.42 -3.07
C SER A 99 -0.41 -4.51 -2.64
N ILE A 100 -0.49 -3.31 -3.23
CA ILE A 100 -1.51 -2.31 -2.92
C ILE A 100 -2.44 -2.15 -4.10
N LYS A 101 -3.74 -2.32 -3.88
CA LYS A 101 -4.78 -2.25 -4.91
C LYS A 101 -5.94 -1.35 -4.45
N LYS A 102 -6.48 -0.56 -5.38
CA LYS A 102 -7.68 0.26 -5.15
C LYS A 102 -8.91 -0.59 -5.40
N PHE A 103 -9.86 -0.57 -4.47
CA PHE A 103 -11.15 -1.22 -4.65
C PHE A 103 -12.12 -0.28 -5.37
N ILE A 104 -12.57 -0.66 -6.56
CA ILE A 104 -13.45 0.16 -7.41
C ILE A 104 -14.87 -0.39 -7.57
N LYS A 105 -15.12 -1.61 -7.06
CA LYS A 105 -16.37 -2.34 -7.32
C LYS A 105 -17.49 -1.95 -6.37
#